data_AF-A0A6G5QFP6-F1
#
_entry.id   AF-A0A6G5QFP6-F1
#
_cell.length_a   1.000
_cell.length_b   1.000
_cell.length_c   1.000
_cell.angle_alpha   90.00
_cell.angle_beta   90.00
_cell.angle_gamma   90.00
#
_symmetry.space_group_name_H-M   'P 1'
#
loop_
_entity.id
_entity.type
_entity.pdbx_description
1 polymer ?
#
loop_
_entity_poly.entity_id
_entity_poly.type
_entity_poly.pdbx_seq_one_letter_code
_entity_poly.pdbx_strand_id
1 'polypeptide(L)' 'MADEKETENIVKKVCKNLQITQAELGRQLDVPASTIGTWASGKIPKMAEVALTLMLENKEQREILEAIKKAHEIVSKL' A
#
# COMPACT_ATOMS: atom_id res chain seq x y z
N MET A 1 -28.14 -13.67 -8.50
CA MET A 1 -26.94 -13.10 -9.14
C MET A 1 -25.90 -12.97 -8.05
N ALA A 2 -24.76 -13.63 -8.21
CA ALA A 2 -23.77 -13.79 -7.16
C ALA A 2 -23.09 -12.44 -6.86
N ASP A 3 -23.21 -12.01 -5.61
CA ASP A 3 -22.46 -10.92 -4.99
C ASP A 3 -21.01 -11.41 -4.74
N GLU A 4 -20.21 -11.50 -5.80
CA GLU A 4 -18.76 -11.65 -5.65
C GLU A 4 -18.19 -10.28 -5.31
N LYS A 5 -17.98 -10.01 -4.01
CA LYS A 5 -17.04 -8.99 -3.57
C LYS A 5 -15.67 -9.37 -4.12
N GLU A 6 -15.35 -8.87 -5.32
CA GLU A 6 -14.01 -8.96 -5.90
C GLU A 6 -13.01 -8.55 -4.82
N THR A 7 -12.16 -9.48 -4.42
CA THR A 7 -11.07 -9.20 -3.48
C THR A 7 -10.23 -8.09 -4.12
N GLU A 8 -10.23 -6.89 -3.52
CA GLU A 8 -9.58 -5.70 -4.08
C GLU A 8 -8.11 -6.01 -4.42
N ASN A 9 -7.74 -5.88 -5.70
CA ASN A 9 -6.39 -6.14 -6.18
C ASN A 9 -5.34 -5.35 -5.36
N ILE A 10 -4.22 -5.98 -5.00
CA ILE A 10 -3.19 -5.39 -4.13
C ILE A 10 -2.65 -4.04 -4.64
N VAL A 11 -2.56 -3.83 -5.95
CA VAL A 11 -2.18 -2.54 -6.55
C VAL A 11 -3.18 -1.44 -6.18
N LYS A 12 -4.49 -1.74 -6.30
CA LYS A 12 -5.57 -0.79 -5.95
C LYS A 12 -5.54 -0.49 -4.45
N LYS A 13 -5.35 -1.54 -3.62
CA LYS A 13 -5.22 -1.41 -2.16
C LYS A 13 -4.04 -0.53 -1.75
N VAL A 14 -2.87 -0.71 -2.36
CA VAL A 14 -1.69 0.15 -2.14
C VAL A 14 -1.97 1.59 -2.55
N CYS A 15 -2.45 1.82 -3.77
CA CYS A 15 -2.73 3.17 -4.27
C CYS A 15 -3.71 3.91 -3.36
N LYS A 16 -4.78 3.24 -2.92
CA LYS A 16 -5.78 3.79 -2.00
C LYS A 16 -5.20 4.10 -0.62
N ASN A 17 -4.50 3.15 0.00
CA ASN A 17 -3.98 3.32 1.36
C ASN A 17 -2.85 4.34 1.43
N LEU A 18 -1.99 4.40 0.42
CA LEU A 18 -0.89 5.36 0.37
C LEU A 18 -1.31 6.70 -0.26
N GLN A 19 -2.56 6.82 -0.73
CA GLN A 19 -3.09 7.99 -1.43
C GLN A 19 -2.24 8.41 -2.64
N ILE A 20 -1.79 7.42 -3.43
CA ILE A 20 -0.97 7.60 -4.63
C ILE A 20 -1.70 7.11 -5.87
N THR A 21 -1.26 7.57 -7.04
CA THR A 21 -1.74 7.06 -8.34
C THR A 21 -0.93 5.84 -8.78
N GLN A 22 -1.45 5.05 -9.73
CA GLN A 22 -0.67 3.96 -10.34
C GLN A 22 0.60 4.45 -11.05
N ALA A 23 0.57 5.67 -11.62
CA ALA A 23 1.75 6.29 -12.22
C ALA A 23 2.81 6.63 -11.17
N GLU A 24 2.38 7.11 -9.99
CA GLU A 24 3.28 7.36 -8.86
C GLU A 24 3.85 6.06 -8.29
N LEU A 25 3.03 5.01 -8.16
CA LEU A 25 3.51 3.70 -7.75
C LEU A 25 4.55 3.14 -8.73
N GLY A 26 4.36 3.33 -10.04
CA GLY A 26 5.35 2.96 -11.05
C GLY A 26 6.68 3.70 -10.86
N ARG A 27 6.64 5.01 -10.60
CA ARG A 27 7.83 5.80 -10.30
C ARG A 27 8.57 5.30 -9.05
N GLN A 28 7.85 4.94 -7.99
CA GLN A 28 8.46 4.45 -6.74
C GLN A 28 9.15 3.09 -6.90
N LEU A 29 8.61 2.23 -7.76
CA LEU A 29 9.14 0.90 -8.02
C LEU A 29 10.10 0.87 -9.23
N ASP A 30 10.38 2.02 -9.84
CA ASP A 30 11.16 2.16 -11.07
C ASP A 30 10.68 1.25 -12.21
N VAL A 31 9.36 1.22 -12.42
CA VAL A 31 8.71 0.49 -13.51
C VAL A 31 7.73 1.38 -14.28
N PRO A 32 7.49 1.10 -15.58
CA PRO A 32 6.50 1.82 -16.35
C PRO A 32 5.09 1.75 -15.72
N ALA A 33 4.32 2.84 -15.83
CA ALA A 33 2.93 2.85 -15.36
C ALA A 33 2.07 1.77 -16.05
N SER A 34 2.38 1.42 -17.30
CA SER A 34 1.74 0.31 -18.01
C SER A 34 1.95 -1.05 -17.32
N THR A 35 3.13 -1.29 -16.77
CA THR A 35 3.44 -2.50 -15.98
C THR A 35 2.56 -2.57 -14.73
N ILE A 36 2.38 -1.45 -14.02
CA ILE A 36 1.45 -1.36 -12.88
C ILE A 36 0.01 -1.64 -13.33
N GLY A 37 -0.40 -1.10 -14.48
CA GLY A 37 -1.72 -1.37 -15.07
C GLY A 37 -1.95 -2.85 -15.38
N THR A 38 -0.92 -3.55 -15.89
CA THR A 38 -0.97 -5.00 -16.10
C THR A 38 -1.16 -5.76 -14.79
N TRP A 39 -0.44 -5.38 -13.72
CA TRP A 39 -0.60 -6.02 -12.41
C TRP A 39 -1.97 -5.74 -11.77
N ALA A 40 -2.54 -4.56 -12.01
CA ALA A 40 -3.85 -4.17 -11.47
C ALA A 40 -5.02 -4.92 -12.11
N SER A 41 -4.85 -5.41 -13.34
CA SER A 41 -5.88 -6.07 -14.15
C SER A 41 -5.63 -7.56 -14.40
N GLY A 42 -4.49 -8.09 -13.96
CA GLY A 42 -4.09 -9.45 -14.27
C GLY A 42 -3.02 -10.00 -13.34
N LYS A 43 -2.09 -10.77 -13.92
CA LYS A 43 -1.07 -11.50 -13.16
C LYS A 43 0.01 -10.54 -12.66
N ILE A 44 0.24 -10.57 -11.36
CA ILE A 44 1.35 -9.88 -10.71
C ILE A 44 2.52 -10.86 -10.48
N PRO A 45 3.77 -10.49 -10.78
CA PRO A 45 4.94 -11.27 -10.39
C PRO A 45 5.08 -11.35 -8.86
N LYS A 46 5.54 -12.48 -8.33
CA LYS A 46 5.57 -12.70 -6.87
C LYS A 46 6.42 -11.65 -6.12
N MET A 47 7.53 -11.23 -6.71
CA MET A 47 8.38 -10.17 -6.18
C MET A 47 7.64 -8.83 -6.04
N ALA A 48 6.80 -8.46 -7.02
CA ALA A 48 6.01 -7.24 -6.96
C ALA A 48 4.91 -7.36 -5.90
N GLU A 49 4.26 -8.52 -5.78
CA GLU A 49 3.28 -8.76 -4.71
C GLU A 49 3.91 -8.60 -3.32
N VAL A 50 5.11 -9.15 -3.10
CA VAL A 50 5.86 -9.00 -1.84
C VAL A 50 6.19 -7.53 -1.59
N ALA A 51 6.72 -6.81 -2.60
CA ALA A 51 7.04 -5.39 -2.46
C ALA A 51 5.81 -4.55 -2.08
N LEU A 52 4.69 -4.75 -2.77
CA LEU A 52 3.43 -4.04 -2.49
C LEU A 52 2.86 -4.38 -1.10
N THR A 53 3.04 -5.63 -0.65
CA THR A 53 2.65 -6.05 0.71
C THR A 53 3.49 -5.33 1.76
N LEU A 54 4.82 -5.29 1.57
CA LEU A 54 5.74 -4.58 2.47
C LEU A 54 5.44 -3.08 2.52
N MET A 55 5.01 -2.46 1.42
CA MET A 55 4.60 -1.04 1.42
C MET A 55 3.38 -0.79 2.32
N LEU A 56 2.42 -1.71 2.37
CA LEU A 56 1.25 -1.62 3.26
C LEU A 56 1.66 -1.81 4.72
N GLU A 57 2.42 -2.86 5.02
CA GLU A 57 2.92 -3.14 6.37
C GLU A 57 3.76 -1.96 6.89
N ASN A 58 4.59 -1.37 6.04
CA ASN A 58 5.40 -0.21 6.39
C ASN A 58 4.56 1.04 6.67
N LYS A 59 3.42 1.22 6.00
CA LYS A 59 2.46 2.28 6.34
C LYS A 59 1.86 2.06 7.73
N GLU A 60 1.40 0.85 8.01
CA GLU A 60 0.81 0.50 9.31
C GLU A 60 1.82 0.68 10.45
N GLN A 61 3.06 0.22 10.26
CA GLN A 61 4.14 0.40 11.23
C GLN A 61 4.42 1.89 11.51
N ARG A 62 4.39 2.75 10.49
CA ARG A 62 4.52 4.21 10.69
C ARG A 62 3.37 4.78 11.52
N GLU A 63 2.14 4.35 11.27
CA GLU A 63 0.98 4.81 12.03
C GLU A 63 1.05 4.41 13.50
N ILE A 64 1.48 3.17 13.76
CA ILE A 64 1.73 2.67 15.12
C ILE A 64 2.83 3.51 15.80
N LEU A 65 3.94 3.76 15.10
CA LEU A 65 5.03 4.57 15.64
C LEU A 65 4.58 6.00 15.98
N GLU A 66 3.78 6.63 15.13
CA GLU A 66 3.22 7.95 15.39
C GLU A 66 2.26 7.96 16.58
N ALA A 67 1.46 6.91 16.76
CA ALA A 67 0.62 6.76 17.94
C ALA A 67 1.45 6.63 19.23
N ILE A 68 2.53 5.83 19.20
CA ILE A 68 3.45 5.66 20.33
C ILE A 68 4.13 6.99 20.69
N LYS A 69 4.62 7.74 19.70
CA LYS A 69 5.24 9.06 19.92
C LYS A 69 4.26 10.03 20.59
N LYS A 70 3.01 10.10 20.13
CA LYS A 70 1.97 10.95 20.73
C LYS A 70 1.68 10.55 22.17
N ALA A 71 1.58 9.24 22.46
CA ALA A 71 1.39 8.76 23.82
C ALA A 71 2.56 9.15 24.72
N HIS A 72 3.80 8.99 24.25
CA HIS A 72 5.00 9.41 24.98
C HIS A 72 5.00 10.92 25.27
N GLU A 73 4.64 11.75 24.30
CA GLU A 73 4.55 13.21 24.49
C GLU A 73 3.56 13.58 25.59
N ILE A 74 2.38 12.96 25.63
CA ILE A 74 1.38 13.19 26.68
C ILE A 74 1.92 12.76 28.04
N VAL A 75 2.48 11.56 28.15
CA VAL A 75 3.02 11.02 29.41
C VAL A 75 4.19 11.87 29.93
N SER A 76 5.05 12.38 29.04
CA SER A 76 6.20 13.20 29.43
C SER A 76 5.85 14.57 30.01
N LYS A 77 4.61 15.04 29.79
CA LYS A 77 4.09 16.34 30.27
C LYS A 77 3.27 16.21 31.56
N LEU A 78 3.05 15.00 32.05
CA LEU A 78 2.42 14.69 33.34
C LEU A 78 3.49 14.61 34.43
#